data_AF-A0A9E2YAZ4-F1
#
_entry.id   AF-A0A9E2YAZ4-F1
#
_cell.length_a   1.000
_cell.length_b   1.000
_cell.length_c   1.000
_cell.angle_alpha   90.00
_cell.angle_beta   90.00
_cell.angle_gamma   90.00
#
_symmetry.space_group_name_H-M   'P 1'
#
loop_
_entity.id
_entity.type
_entity.pdbx_description
1 polymer ?
#
loop_
_entity_poly.entity_id
_entity_poly.type
_entity_poly.pdbx_seq_one_letter_code
_entity_poly.pdbx_strand_id
1 'polypeptide(L)' 'MPFVAAGYPDLQSMAATLPALEEAGASMIEIGIPFSDPIADGPAIQAAFTETLATGL' A
#
# COMPACT_ATOMS: atom_id res chain seq x y z
N MET A 1 -8.51 -10.74 -3.79
CA MET A 1 -8.19 -9.37 -4.21
C MET A 1 -7.43 -8.71 -3.09
N PRO A 2 -6.08 -8.72 -3.12
CA PRO A 2 -5.23 -8.06 -2.14
C PRO A 2 -5.28 -6.53 -2.25
N PHE A 3 -5.04 -5.86 -1.12
CA PHE A 3 -4.84 -4.41 -1.02
C PHE A 3 -3.37 -4.11 -0.72
N VAL A 4 -2.82 -3.11 -1.40
CA VAL A 4 -1.46 -2.61 -1.20
C VAL A 4 -1.53 -1.09 -0.99
N ALA A 5 -0.97 -0.61 0.12
CA ALA A 5 -0.75 0.81 0.31
C ALA A 5 0.36 1.29 -0.62
N ALA A 6 0.06 2.25 -1.49
CA ALA A 6 1.03 2.74 -2.46
C ALA A 6 2.24 3.35 -1.74
N GLY A 7 3.44 2.96 -2.15
CA GLY A 7 4.69 3.50 -1.58
C GLY A 7 5.11 2.92 -0.23
N TYR A 8 4.36 1.98 0.36
CA TYR A 8 4.72 1.37 1.64
C TYR A 8 5.37 -0.02 1.47
N PRO A 9 6.44 -0.36 2.23
CA PRO A 9 7.25 0.56 3.04
C PRO A 9 8.11 1.52 2.19
N ASP A 10 8.30 1.20 0.90
CA ASP A 10 8.96 2.04 -0.09
C ASP A 10 8.55 1.59 -1.51
N LEU A 11 8.88 2.40 -2.53
CA LEU A 11 8.54 2.10 -3.93
C LEU A 11 9.20 0.83 -4.49
N GLN A 12 10.40 0.46 -4.02
CA GLN A 12 11.09 -0.74 -4.49
C GLN A 12 10.40 -2.00 -3.96
N SER A 13 10.03 -1.99 -2.68
CA SER A 13 9.26 -3.04 -2.02
C SER A 13 7.88 -3.20 -2.67
N MET A 14 7.20 -2.10 -3.01
CA MET A 14 5.95 -2.14 -3.76
C MET A 14 6.14 -2.74 -5.15
N ALA A 15 7.17 -2.32 -5.90
CA ALA A 15 7.45 -2.83 -7.25
C ALA A 15 7.74 -4.33 -7.28
N ALA A 16 8.32 -4.89 -6.22
CA ALA A 16 8.52 -6.34 -6.07
C ALA A 16 7.24 -7.09 -5.63
N THR A 17 6.37 -6.42 -4.86
CA THR A 17 5.15 -7.02 -4.30
C THR A 17 4.08 -7.25 -5.37
N LEU A 18 3.90 -6.32 -6.31
CA LEU A 18 2.83 -6.44 -7.32
C LEU A 18 2.97 -7.70 -8.21
N PRO A 19 4.15 -8.01 -8.78
CA PRO A 19 4.34 -9.26 -9.54
C PRO A 19 4.21 -10.49 -8.65
N ALA A 20 4.68 -10.44 -7.40
CA ALA A 20 4.56 -11.58 -6.48
C ALA A 20 3.08 -11.89 -6.16
N LEU A 21 2.23 -10.86 -6.05
CA LEU A 21 0.78 -11.04 -5.88
C LEU A 21 0.12 -11.62 -7.13
N GLU A 22 0.53 -11.19 -8.32
CA GLU A 22 0.09 -11.79 -9.60
C GLU A 22 0.46 -13.28 -9.67
N GLU A 23 1.72 -13.62 -9.39
CA GLU A 23 2.20 -15.01 -9.34
C GLU A 23 1.47 -15.86 -8.29
N ALA A 24 1.07 -15.25 -7.17
CA ALA A 24 0.25 -15.88 -6.14
C ALA A 24 -1.24 -16.05 -6.53
N GLY A 25 -1.63 -15.62 -7.74
CA GLY A 25 -2.97 -15.80 -8.30
C GLY A 25 -3.92 -14.63 -8.06
N ALA A 26 -3.42 -13.44 -7.70
CA ALA A 26 -4.27 -12.26 -7.61
C ALA A 26 -4.77 -11.84 -9.01
N SER A 27 -6.07 -11.99 -9.25
CA SER A 27 -6.69 -11.52 -10.50
C SER A 27 -6.91 -9.99 -10.55
N MET A 28 -6.82 -9.32 -9.40
CA MET A 28 -6.95 -7.89 -9.23
C MET A 28 -6.24 -7.48 -7.95
N ILE A 29 -5.57 -6.33 -7.97
CA ILE A 29 -4.89 -5.73 -6.83
C ILE A 29 -5.46 -4.32 -6.63
N GLU A 30 -5.87 -4.01 -5.41
CA GLU A 30 -6.27 -2.66 -5.03
C GLU A 30 -5.06 -1.88 -4.55
N ILE A 31 -4.88 -0.69 -5.11
CA ILE A 31 -3.80 0.23 -4.71
C ILE A 31 -4.43 1.39 -3.94
N GLY A 32 -4.17 1.44 -2.63
CA GLY A 32 -4.60 2.53 -1.78
C GLY A 32 -3.63 3.70 -1.87
N ILE A 33 -4.12 4.85 -2.34
CA ILE A 33 -3.33 6.08 -2.36
C ILE A 33 -3.28 6.66 -0.94
N PRO A 34 -2.09 6.92 -0.37
CA PRO A 34 -1.97 7.52 0.95
C PRO A 34 -2.78 8.80 1.07
N PHE A 35 -3.53 8.90 2.17
CA PHE A 35 -4.36 10.05 2.50
C PHE A 35 -3.99 10.57 3.89
N SER A 36 -3.97 11.90 4.06
CA SER A 36 -3.51 12.55 5.30
C SER A 36 -4.40 12.24 6.50
N ASP A 37 -5.69 12.00 6.27
CA ASP A 37 -6.69 11.82 7.32
C ASP A 37 -7.50 10.51 7.14
N PRO A 38 -6.86 9.32 7.22
CA PRO A 38 -7.49 8.04 6.94
C PRO A 38 -8.33 7.51 8.13
N ILE A 39 -9.24 8.35 8.65
CA ILE A 39 -10.01 8.07 9.88
C ILE A 39 -10.95 6.87 9.75
N ALA A 40 -11.27 6.46 8.52
CA ALA A 40 -12.13 5.32 8.23
C ALA A 40 -11.35 3.99 8.14
N ASP A 41 -10.02 4.05 8.05
CA ASP A 41 -9.18 2.87 7.84
C ASP A 41 -8.72 2.23 9.15
N GLY A 42 -8.32 0.97 9.10
CA GLY A 42 -7.76 0.27 10.26
C GLY A 42 -6.35 0.76 10.64
N PRO A 43 -5.86 0.48 11.86
CA PRO A 43 -4.59 1.02 12.37
C PRO A 43 -3.37 0.66 11.51
N ALA A 44 -3.38 -0.50 10.86
CA ALA A 44 -2.30 -0.90 9.95
C ALA A 44 -2.21 -0.02 8.69
N ILE A 45 -3.36 0.33 8.09
CA ILE A 45 -3.42 1.20 6.91
C ILE A 45 -3.12 2.64 7.32
N GLN A 46 -3.67 3.11 8.43
CA GLN A 46 -3.37 4.43 8.96
C GLN A 46 -1.86 4.63 9.20
N ALA A 47 -1.19 3.64 9.80
CA ALA A 47 0.25 3.67 10.01
C ALA A 47 1.02 3.69 8.68
N ALA A 48 0.70 2.78 7.75
CA ALA A 48 1.34 2.73 6.44
C ALA A 48 1.22 4.05 5.67
N PHE A 49 0.04 4.67 5.66
CA PHE A 49 -0.17 5.96 5.02
C PHE A 49 0.60 7.09 5.71
N THR A 50 0.56 7.14 7.05
CA THR A 50 1.28 8.15 7.83
C THR A 50 2.78 8.09 7.57
N GLU A 51 3.36 6.89 7.59
CA GLU A 51 4.79 6.67 7.33
C GLU A 51 5.16 7.05 5.90
N THR A 52 4.35 6.64 4.93
CA THR A 52 4.60 6.94 3.51
C THR A 52 4.60 8.45 3.25
N LEU A 53 3.56 9.15 3.73
CA LEU A 53 3.43 10.61 3.60
C LEU A 53 4.59 11.37 4.27
N ALA A 54 5.11 10.86 5.39
CA ALA A 54 6.26 11.45 6.07
C ALA A 54 7.56 11.37 5.23
N THR A 55 7.65 10.43 4.29
CA THR A 55 8.82 10.25 3.41
C THR A 55 8.74 11.04 2.09
N GLY A 56 7.66 11.80 1.88
CA GLY A 56 7.48 12.64 0.69
C GLY A 56 6.84 11.93 -0.50
N LEU A 57 6.15 10.82 -0.24
CA LEU A 57 5.27 10.11 -1.16
C LEU A 57 3.80 10.34 -0.79
#